data_AF-A0A7L3CBY0-F1
#
_entry.id   AF-A0A7L3CBY0-F1
#
_cell.length_a   1.000
_cell.length_b   1.000
_cell.length_c   1.000
_cell.angle_alpha   90.00
_cell.angle_beta   90.00
_cell.angle_gamma   90.00
#
_symmetry.space_group_name_H-M   'P 1'
#
loop_
_entity.id
_entity.type
_entity.pdbx_description
1 polymer ?
#
loop_
_entity_poly.entity_id
_entity_poly.type
_entity_poly.pdbx_seq_one_letter_code
_entity_poly.pdbx_strand_id
1 'polypeptide(L)' 'KARRDQINAEIRALRDLLPLPEGDRPRLSYLHVMALACIYTRKGACLRPG' A
#
# COMPACT_ATOMS: atom_id res chain seq x y z
N LYS A 1 5.55 -20.06 -8.35
CA LYS A 1 4.22 -19.69 -7.81
C LYS A 1 4.35 -19.05 -6.43
N ALA A 2 4.99 -19.74 -5.47
CA ALA A 2 5.30 -19.24 -4.13
C ALA A 2 5.80 -17.79 -4.06
N ARG A 3 6.80 -17.42 -4.87
CA ARG A 3 7.32 -16.03 -4.91
C ARG A 3 6.24 -15.00 -5.29
N ARG A 4 5.34 -15.34 -6.21
CA ARG A 4 4.25 -14.47 -6.65
C ARG A 4 3.20 -14.31 -5.55
N ASP A 5 2.90 -15.40 -4.84
CA ASP A 5 1.94 -15.42 -3.73
C ASP A 5 2.47 -14.60 -2.53
N GLN A 6 3.77 -14.68 -2.29
CA GLN A 6 4.47 -13.90 -1.26
C GLN A 6 4.39 -12.39 -1.54
N ILE A 7 4.67 -11.98 -2.79
CA ILE A 7 4.50 -10.58 -3.22
C ILE A 7 3.05 -10.13 -3.05
N ASN A 8 2.08 -10.94 -3.45
CA ASN A 8 0.65 -10.59 -3.31
C ASN A 8 0.20 -10.52 -1.84
N ALA A 9 0.85 -11.27 -0.94
CA ALA A 9 0.61 -11.17 0.50
C ALA A 9 1.16 -9.84 1.06
N GLU A 10 2.38 -9.46 0.66
CA GLU A 10 2.99 -8.19 1.06
C GLU A 10 2.19 -6.98 0.55
N ILE A 11 1.72 -7.00 -0.70
CA ILE A 11 0.89 -5.90 -1.22
C ILE A 11 -0.43 -5.79 -0.44
N ARG A 12 -1.03 -6.92 -0.03
CA ARG A 12 -2.22 -6.89 0.84
C ARG A 12 -1.92 -6.31 2.22
N ALA A 13 -0.80 -6.70 2.82
CA ALA A 13 -0.36 -6.13 4.09
C ALA A 13 -0.12 -4.61 3.99
N LEU A 14 0.49 -4.13 2.89
CA LEU A 14 0.66 -2.70 2.63
C LEU A 14 -0.67 -1.95 2.53
N ARG A 15 -1.69 -2.58 1.92
CA ARG A 15 -3.03 -2.00 1.81
C ARG A 15 -3.64 -1.75 3.19
N ASP A 16 -3.47 -2.68 4.11
CA ASP A 16 -4.08 -2.61 5.45
C ASP A 16 -3.37 -1.58 6.35
N LEU A 17 -2.12 -1.22 6.02
CA LEU A 17 -1.37 -0.14 6.69
C LEU A 17 -1.75 1.26 6.18
N LEU A 18 -2.36 1.37 5.01
CA LEU A 18 -2.79 2.66 4.47
C LEU A 18 -4.08 3.12 5.18
N PRO A 19 -4.24 4.43 5.45
CA PRO A 19 -5.45 4.99 6.05
C PRO A 19 -6.59 5.04 5.01
N LEU A 20 -7.06 3.87 4.60
CA LEU A 20 -8.13 3.70 3.61
C LEU A 20 -9.42 3.25 4.30
N PRO A 21 -10.57 3.80 3.89
CA PRO A 21 -11.87 3.32 4.37
C PRO A 21 -12.10 1.87 3.96
N GLU A 22 -12.67 1.07 4.87
CA GLU A 22 -12.86 -0.39 4.71
C GLU A 22 -13.58 -0.77 3.40
N GLY A 23 -14.49 0.07 2.92
CA GLY A 23 -15.25 -0.14 1.68
C GLY A 23 -14.43 -0.03 0.39
N ASP A 24 -13.33 0.72 0.40
CA ASP A 24 -12.48 0.91 -0.79
C ASP A 24 -11.32 -0.08 -0.86
N ARG A 25 -10.92 -0.66 0.28
CA ARG A 25 -9.86 -1.67 0.35
C ARG A 25 -10.05 -2.84 -0.64
N PRO A 26 -11.22 -3.49 -0.76
CA PRO A 26 -11.40 -4.59 -1.71
C PRO A 26 -11.48 -4.15 -3.17
N ARG A 27 -11.74 -2.86 -3.45
CA ARG A 27 -11.87 -2.32 -4.82
C ARG A 27 -10.54 -1.88 -5.41
N LEU A 28 -9.49 -1.77 -4.59
CA LEU A 28 -8.16 -1.34 -5.01
C LEU A 28 -7.36 -2.49 -5.62
N SER A 29 -7.02 -2.32 -6.90
CA SER A 29 -6.02 -3.15 -7.58
C SER A 29 -4.63 -3.00 -6.94
N TYR A 30 -3.79 -4.03 -7.08
CA TYR A 30 -2.41 -4.05 -6.60
C TYR A 30 -1.61 -2.82 -7.03
N LEU A 31 -1.86 -2.31 -8.24
CA LEU A 31 -1.16 -1.14 -8.76
C LEU A 31 -1.54 0.14 -7.99
N HIS A 32 -2.81 0.30 -7.62
CA HIS A 32 -3.25 1.41 -6.79
C HIS A 32 -2.63 1.35 -5.40
N VAL A 33 -2.60 0.15 -4.79
CA VAL A 33 -1.97 -0.05 -3.48
C VAL A 33 -0.49 0.31 -3.54
N MET A 34 0.24 -0.12 -4.57
CA MET A 34 1.66 0.22 -4.75
C MET A 34 1.88 1.73 -4.93
N ALA A 35 1.06 2.40 -5.73
CA ALA A 35 1.14 3.83 -5.92
C ALA A 35 0.87 4.60 -4.61
N LEU A 36 -0.18 4.21 -3.88
CA LEU A 36 -0.55 4.80 -2.60
C LEU A 36 0.51 4.55 -1.53
N ALA A 37 1.06 3.33 -1.44
CA ALA A 37 2.18 3.01 -0.56
C ALA A 37 3.40 3.87 -0.88
N CYS A 38 3.75 4.02 -2.17
CA CYS A 38 4.87 4.85 -2.59
C CYS A 38 4.66 6.33 -2.22
N ILE A 39 3.46 6.87 -2.46
CA ILE A 39 3.10 8.25 -2.08
C ILE A 39 3.11 8.41 -0.56
N TYR A 40 2.55 7.46 0.19
CA TYR A 40 2.47 7.51 1.65
C TYR A 40 3.87 7.49 2.28
N THR A 41 4.73 6.57 1.86
CA THR A 41 6.12 6.50 2.30
C THR A 41 6.89 7.76 1.91
N ARG A 42 6.67 8.30 0.71
CA ARG A 42 7.33 9.53 0.25
C ARG A 42 6.81 10.79 0.97
N LYS A 43 5.52 10.86 1.27
CA LYS A 43 4.89 11.98 1.97
C LYS A 43 5.24 11.94 3.46
N GLY A 44 5.34 10.75 4.06
CA GLY A 44 5.93 10.56 5.39
C GLY A 44 7.41 10.96 5.46
N ALA A 45 8.19 10.68 4.41
CA ALA A 45 9.57 11.16 4.29
C ALA A 45 9.67 12.68 4.07
N CYS A 46 8.70 13.28 3.38
CA CYS A 46 8.61 14.73 3.15
C CYS A 46 7.99 15.51 4.34
N LEU A 47 7.35 14.81 5.28
CA LEU A 47 6.78 15.38 6.51
C LEU A 47 7.74 15.31 7.71
N ARG A 48 9.05 15.12 7.50
CA ARG A 48 10.04 15.64 8.46
C ARG A 48 10.21 17.13 8.18
N PRO A 49 9.68 18.05 9.01
CA PRO A 49 10.16 19.42 8.99
C PRO A 49 11.61 19.36 9.48
N GLY A 50 12.55 19.70 8.60
CA GLY A 50 13.88 20.12 8.99
C GLY A 50 13.82 21.52 9.57
#